data_AF-A0A0S6X932-F1
#
_entry.id   AF-A0A0S6X932-F1
#
_cell.length_a   1.000
_cell.length_b   1.000
_cell.length_c   1.000
_cell.angle_alpha   90.00
_cell.angle_beta   90.00
_cell.angle_gamma   90.00
#
_symmetry.space_group_name_H-M   'P 1'
#
loop_
_entity.id
_entity.type
_entity.pdbx_description
1 polymer ?
#
loop_
_entity_poly.entity_id
_entity_poly.type
_entity_poly.pdbx_seq_one_letter_code
_entity_poly.pdbx_strand_id
1 'polypeptide(L)'
;MTEQVSLTLEQKYALLDVLTHDRTYREIEEFKSADTIRHYGPPFQDGLKPSTPILQSLVTKCAVTLPGLRDVSSDFWTIRVEAIVGDLANADLSESYDKGNLGIRKTLATAVSSLLEYPARGLLGGFPKDESAFKDRTYDVKDPDDVITAWQHFLQRIVYGDYFDHLYRKAAETSKLSDHDTLIQAAHEFIVVK
;
A
#
# COMPACT_ATOMS: atom_id res chain seq x y z
N MET A 1 4.21 38.01 -17.04
CA MET A 1 4.50 36.63 -17.47
C MET A 1 5.03 35.90 -16.26
N THR A 2 4.21 35.09 -15.60
CA THR A 2 4.65 34.25 -14.48
C THR A 2 5.45 33.08 -15.06
N GLU A 3 6.75 33.05 -14.79
CA GLU A 3 7.57 31.86 -15.08
C GLU A 3 6.96 30.65 -14.37
N GLN A 4 6.50 29.67 -15.14
CA GLN A 4 6.14 28.37 -14.62
C GLN A 4 7.43 27.65 -14.24
N VAL A 5 7.80 27.74 -12.97
CA VAL A 5 8.90 26.95 -12.40
C VAL A 5 8.52 25.48 -12.49
N SER A 6 9.12 24.75 -13.44
CA SER A 6 8.92 23.31 -13.57
C SER A 6 9.80 22.58 -12.56
N LEU A 7 9.17 21.79 -11.69
CA LEU A 7 9.88 20.93 -10.74
C LEU A 7 10.70 19.86 -11.47
N THR A 8 11.87 19.54 -10.92
CA THR A 8 12.66 18.36 -11.34
C THR A 8 11.91 17.07 -11.01
N LEU A 9 12.34 15.95 -11.58
CA LEU A 9 11.71 14.65 -11.30
C LEU A 9 11.82 14.27 -9.82
N GLU A 10 12.99 14.45 -9.20
CA GLU A 10 13.21 14.22 -7.77
C GLU A 10 12.30 15.09 -6.90
N GLN A 11 12.14 16.37 -7.27
CA GLN A 11 11.24 17.29 -6.56
C GLN A 11 9.77 16.88 -6.68
N LYS A 12 9.35 16.33 -7.83
CA LYS A 12 7.99 15.81 -8.02
C LYS A 12 7.73 14.58 -7.15
N TYR A 13 8.68 13.65 -7.08
CA TYR A 13 8.56 12.47 -6.21
C TYR A 13 8.54 12.85 -4.73
N ALA A 14 9.46 13.71 -4.29
CA ALA A 14 9.47 14.20 -2.91
C ALA A 14 8.17 14.94 -2.56
N LEU A 15 7.64 15.75 -3.47
CA LEU A 15 6.36 16.42 -3.28
C LEU A 15 5.19 15.43 -3.19
N LEU A 16 5.17 14.42 -4.07
CA LEU A 16 4.16 13.36 -4.02
C LEU A 16 4.20 12.62 -2.68
N ASP A 17 5.39 12.31 -2.15
CA ASP A 17 5.54 11.62 -0.88
C ASP A 17 5.00 12.43 0.30
N VAL A 18 5.32 13.73 0.35
CA VAL A 18 4.84 14.65 1.39
C VAL A 18 3.32 14.84 1.29
N LEU A 19 2.80 15.05 0.10
CA LEU A 19 1.35 15.22 -0.11
C LEU A 19 0.58 13.93 0.20
N THR A 20 1.13 12.77 -0.15
CA THR A 20 0.51 11.48 0.16
C THR A 20 0.47 11.25 1.67
N HIS A 21 1.54 11.59 2.40
CA HIS A 21 1.56 11.52 3.86
C HIS A 21 0.50 12.44 4.49
N ASP A 22 0.52 13.74 4.16
CA ASP A 22 -0.43 14.73 4.69
C ASP A 22 -1.89 14.32 4.44
N ARG A 23 -2.18 13.91 3.20
CA ARG A 23 -3.54 13.52 2.80
C ARG A 23 -3.98 12.21 3.43
N THR A 24 -3.14 11.18 3.45
CA THR A 24 -3.49 9.88 4.06
C THR A 24 -3.79 10.05 5.54
N TYR A 25 -2.95 10.80 6.26
CA TYR A 25 -3.17 11.07 7.68
C TYR A 25 -4.48 11.82 7.91
N ARG A 26 -4.74 12.87 7.12
CA ARG A 26 -5.99 13.65 7.21
C ARG A 26 -7.23 12.80 6.94
N GLU A 27 -7.21 11.97 5.91
CA GLU A 27 -8.35 11.08 5.58
C GLU A 27 -8.63 10.08 6.72
N ILE A 28 -7.59 9.54 7.36
CA ILE A 28 -7.76 8.65 8.53
C ILE A 28 -8.35 9.43 9.71
N GLU A 29 -7.93 10.67 9.92
CA GLU A 29 -8.52 11.50 10.97
C GLU A 29 -10.00 11.84 10.74
N GLU A 30 -10.47 11.88 9.48
CA GLU A 30 -11.89 12.11 9.19
C GLU A 30 -12.76 10.99 9.78
N PHE A 31 -12.26 9.77 9.93
CA PHE A 31 -12.98 8.65 10.58
C PHE A 31 -13.19 8.81 12.10
N LYS A 32 -12.83 9.97 12.68
CA LYS A 32 -13.33 10.40 13.99
C LYS A 32 -14.86 10.59 13.97
N SER A 33 -15.42 10.97 12.82
CA SER A 33 -16.86 11.14 12.64
C SER A 33 -17.48 9.90 12.02
N ALA A 34 -18.57 9.41 12.61
CA ALA A 34 -19.40 8.38 11.99
C ALA A 34 -20.02 8.84 10.66
N ASP A 35 -20.04 10.14 10.37
CA ASP A 35 -20.57 10.68 9.11
C ASP A 35 -19.61 10.49 7.92
N THR A 36 -18.33 10.24 8.18
CA THR A 36 -17.31 10.05 7.15
C THR A 36 -17.58 8.81 6.29
N ILE A 37 -18.09 7.72 6.90
CA ILE A 37 -18.45 6.52 6.14
C ILE A 37 -19.60 6.78 5.16
N ARG A 38 -20.50 7.74 5.46
CA ARG A 38 -21.65 8.09 4.62
C ARG A 38 -21.26 8.88 3.37
N HIS A 39 -20.08 9.50 3.40
CA HIS A 39 -19.51 10.29 2.30
C HIS A 39 -18.28 9.59 1.68
N TYR A 40 -18.08 8.32 1.99
CA TYR A 40 -16.92 7.55 1.56
C TYR A 40 -16.98 7.19 0.07
N GLY A 41 -18.18 6.91 -0.46
CA GLY A 41 -18.36 6.44 -1.84
C GLY A 41 -18.28 4.91 -1.96
N PRO A 42 -18.08 4.35 -3.17
CA PRO A 42 -18.12 2.91 -3.36
C PRO A 42 -17.00 2.21 -2.58
N PRO A 43 -17.26 1.03 -1.97
CA PRO A 43 -18.46 0.18 -2.13
C PRO A 43 -19.63 0.50 -1.16
N PHE A 44 -19.55 1.57 -0.36
CA PHE A 44 -20.56 1.90 0.65
C PHE A 44 -21.69 2.77 0.09
N GLN A 45 -21.39 3.70 -0.82
CA GLN A 45 -22.38 4.54 -1.49
C GLN A 45 -22.07 4.72 -2.97
N ASP A 46 -23.08 4.61 -3.83
CA ASP A 46 -22.93 4.82 -5.26
C ASP A 46 -23.01 6.30 -5.65
N GLY A 47 -22.24 6.71 -6.66
CA GLY A 47 -22.38 8.01 -7.32
C GLY A 47 -21.91 9.24 -6.55
N LEU A 48 -21.31 9.07 -5.37
CA LEU A 48 -20.75 10.17 -4.57
C LEU A 48 -19.28 10.43 -4.89
N LYS A 49 -18.89 11.71 -4.85
CA LYS A 49 -17.48 12.08 -4.83
C LYS A 49 -16.93 11.80 -3.42
N PRO A 50 -15.91 10.94 -3.27
CA PRO A 50 -15.42 10.53 -1.95
C PRO A 50 -14.78 11.72 -1.21
N SER A 51 -15.07 11.87 0.08
CA SER A 51 -14.34 12.79 0.95
C SER A 51 -12.91 12.31 1.24
N THR A 52 -12.71 10.99 1.18
CA THR A 52 -11.45 10.29 1.44
C THR A 52 -10.95 9.52 0.20
N PRO A 53 -10.51 10.21 -0.88
CA PRO A 53 -10.18 9.59 -2.15
C PRO A 53 -9.02 8.59 -2.11
N ILE A 54 -8.02 8.76 -1.24
CA ILE A 54 -6.90 7.81 -1.12
C ILE A 54 -7.40 6.51 -0.49
N LEU A 55 -8.08 6.60 0.66
CA LEU A 55 -8.63 5.42 1.35
C LEU A 55 -9.64 4.71 0.46
N GLN A 56 -10.54 5.46 -0.20
CA GLN A 56 -11.53 4.90 -1.12
C GLN A 56 -10.85 4.16 -2.28
N SER A 57 -9.77 4.72 -2.83
CA SER A 57 -8.99 4.06 -3.88
C SER A 57 -8.34 2.78 -3.37
N LEU A 58 -7.79 2.77 -2.15
CA LEU A 58 -7.20 1.59 -1.53
C LEU A 58 -8.25 0.49 -1.33
N VAL A 59 -9.42 0.80 -0.78
CA VAL A 59 -10.49 -0.20 -0.62
C VAL A 59 -10.96 -0.73 -1.96
N THR A 60 -11.22 0.15 -2.93
CA THR A 60 -11.76 -0.24 -4.24
C THR A 60 -10.76 -1.06 -5.05
N LYS A 61 -9.47 -0.67 -5.06
CA LYS A 61 -8.46 -1.33 -5.89
C LYS A 61 -7.78 -2.51 -5.19
N CYS A 62 -7.71 -2.53 -3.87
CA CYS A 62 -6.98 -3.56 -3.13
C CYS A 62 -7.89 -4.51 -2.35
N ALA A 63 -8.99 -4.04 -1.73
CA ALA A 63 -9.85 -4.91 -0.92
C ALA A 63 -10.97 -5.54 -1.76
N VAL A 64 -11.70 -4.73 -2.53
CA VAL A 64 -12.83 -5.20 -3.36
C VAL A 64 -12.37 -6.09 -4.51
N THR A 65 -11.10 -6.04 -4.90
CA THR A 65 -10.54 -6.91 -5.95
C THR A 65 -10.17 -8.30 -5.45
N LEU A 66 -10.13 -8.54 -4.14
CA LEU A 66 -9.73 -9.82 -3.57
C LEU A 66 -10.81 -10.89 -3.82
N PRO A 67 -10.39 -12.13 -4.17
CA PRO A 67 -11.29 -13.28 -4.20
C PRO A 67 -12.02 -13.42 -2.86
N GLY A 68 -13.35 -13.51 -2.91
CA GLY A 68 -14.21 -13.58 -1.71
C GLY A 68 -14.75 -12.25 -1.20
N LEU A 69 -14.10 -11.11 -1.49
CA LEU A 69 -14.66 -9.77 -1.24
C LEU A 69 -15.28 -9.15 -2.48
N ARG A 70 -14.79 -9.50 -3.67
CA ARG A 70 -15.37 -9.04 -4.95
C ARG A 70 -16.79 -9.54 -5.17
N ASP A 71 -17.08 -10.74 -4.67
CA ASP A 71 -18.30 -11.49 -4.99
C ASP A 71 -19.36 -11.41 -3.88
N VAL A 72 -19.13 -10.59 -2.84
CA VAL A 72 -20.12 -10.33 -1.79
C VAL A 72 -21.25 -9.44 -2.30
N SER A 73 -22.43 -9.55 -1.69
CA SER A 73 -23.55 -8.66 -2.01
C SER A 73 -23.27 -7.21 -1.58
N SER A 74 -23.93 -6.24 -2.22
CA SER A 74 -23.91 -4.82 -1.80
C SER A 74 -24.21 -4.66 -0.32
N ASP A 75 -25.19 -5.42 0.19
CA ASP A 75 -25.62 -5.40 1.60
C ASP A 75 -24.48 -5.73 2.58
N PHE A 76 -23.47 -6.47 2.15
CA PHE A 76 -22.29 -6.69 2.98
C PHE A 76 -21.60 -5.35 3.30
N TRP A 77 -21.41 -4.48 2.31
CA TRP A 77 -20.78 -3.19 2.48
C TRP A 77 -21.73 -2.15 3.11
N THR A 78 -22.91 -1.99 2.53
CA THR A 78 -23.86 -0.91 2.87
C THR A 78 -24.61 -1.14 4.18
N ILE A 79 -24.74 -2.39 4.63
CA ILE A 79 -25.43 -2.72 5.89
C ILE A 79 -24.42 -3.20 6.93
N ARG A 80 -23.68 -4.26 6.64
CA ARG A 80 -22.86 -4.92 7.67
C ARG A 80 -21.60 -4.13 8.01
N VAL A 81 -20.80 -3.78 7.01
CA VAL A 81 -19.55 -3.04 7.25
C VAL A 81 -19.84 -1.60 7.66
N GLU A 82 -20.82 -0.93 7.05
CA GLU A 82 -21.25 0.42 7.47
C GLU A 82 -21.69 0.43 8.95
N ALA A 83 -22.49 -0.55 9.39
CA ALA A 83 -22.89 -0.65 10.80
C ALA A 83 -21.70 -0.85 11.74
N ILE A 84 -20.77 -1.75 11.41
CA ILE A 84 -19.56 -1.98 12.22
C ILE A 84 -18.72 -0.70 12.33
N VAL A 85 -18.48 -0.02 11.20
CA VAL A 85 -17.70 1.23 11.19
C VAL A 85 -18.42 2.34 11.96
N GLY A 86 -19.75 2.45 11.81
CA GLY A 86 -20.58 3.38 12.55
C GLY A 86 -20.54 3.14 14.06
N ASP A 87 -20.65 1.87 14.49
CA ASP A 87 -20.56 1.49 15.91
C ASP A 87 -19.16 1.79 16.48
N LEU A 88 -18.10 1.52 15.72
CA LEU A 88 -16.72 1.86 16.12
C LEU A 88 -16.49 3.37 16.22
N ALA A 89 -17.09 4.16 15.33
CA ALA A 89 -17.02 5.61 15.38
C ALA A 89 -17.79 6.17 16.59
N ASN A 90 -19.01 5.66 16.84
CA ASN A 90 -19.86 6.05 17.97
C ASN A 90 -19.35 5.57 19.33
N ALA A 91 -18.53 4.51 19.38
CA ALA A 91 -18.01 3.94 20.61
C ALA A 91 -17.00 4.84 21.35
N ASP A 92 -16.74 6.05 20.87
CA ASP A 92 -15.94 7.11 21.52
C ASP A 92 -14.63 6.62 22.17
N LEU A 93 -14.01 5.62 21.54
CA LEU A 93 -12.81 4.87 21.96
C LEU A 93 -11.54 5.72 22.22
N SER A 94 -11.60 7.06 22.34
CA SER A 94 -10.43 7.85 22.77
C SER A 94 -10.65 9.13 23.56
N GLU A 95 -11.85 9.45 24.04
CA GLU A 95 -12.00 10.56 24.97
C GLU A 95 -11.88 10.13 26.45
N SER A 96 -11.35 8.94 26.73
CA SER A 96 -10.89 8.61 28.08
C SER A 96 -9.64 9.44 28.40
N TYR A 97 -9.93 10.68 28.79
CA TYR A 97 -9.08 11.71 29.34
C TYR A 97 -8.47 11.20 30.64
N ASP A 98 -7.29 10.60 30.58
CA ASP A 98 -6.46 10.54 31.78
C ASP A 98 -4.98 10.67 31.38
N LYS A 99 -4.41 11.85 31.69
CA LYS A 99 -2.98 12.13 31.88
C LYS A 99 -2.10 12.23 30.61
N GLY A 100 -2.01 13.44 30.06
CA GLY A 100 -0.76 14.03 29.52
C GLY A 100 -0.01 13.33 28.38
N ASN A 101 -0.47 12.18 27.90
CA ASN A 101 0.10 11.43 26.79
C ASN A 101 -0.69 11.71 25.50
N LEU A 102 -0.01 11.62 24.35
CA LEU A 102 -0.67 11.54 23.04
C LEU A 102 -1.83 10.52 23.13
N GLY A 103 -3.05 10.97 22.85
CA GLY A 103 -4.24 10.12 22.95
C GLY A 103 -4.08 8.88 22.08
N ILE A 104 -4.54 7.72 22.56
CA ILE A 104 -4.40 6.41 21.89
C ILE A 104 -4.86 6.48 20.43
N ARG A 105 -5.92 7.24 20.11
CA ARG A 105 -6.38 7.48 18.74
C ARG A 105 -5.36 8.17 17.86
N LYS A 106 -4.63 9.17 18.38
CA LYS A 106 -3.62 9.88 17.58
C LYS A 106 -2.44 8.96 17.30
N THR A 107 -2.00 8.19 18.29
CA THR A 107 -0.97 7.16 18.09
C THR A 107 -1.41 6.11 17.08
N LEU A 108 -2.66 5.61 17.18
CA LEU A 108 -3.20 4.63 16.25
C LEU A 108 -3.38 5.21 14.84
N ALA A 109 -3.90 6.44 14.71
CA ALA A 109 -4.06 7.11 13.43
C ALA A 109 -2.71 7.34 12.75
N THR A 110 -1.68 7.77 13.49
CA THR A 110 -0.31 7.87 12.98
C THR A 110 0.20 6.51 12.53
N ALA A 111 0.07 5.47 13.35
CA ALA A 111 0.54 4.12 13.01
C ALA A 111 -0.16 3.56 11.76
N VAL A 112 -1.49 3.66 11.69
CA VAL A 112 -2.28 3.20 10.54
C VAL A 112 -1.98 4.04 9.29
N SER A 113 -1.80 5.36 9.42
CA SER A 113 -1.39 6.23 8.31
C SER A 113 -0.08 5.78 7.70
N SER A 114 0.94 5.57 8.55
CA SER A 114 2.24 5.13 8.06
C SER A 114 2.18 3.78 7.34
N LEU A 115 1.30 2.86 7.77
CA LEU A 115 1.09 1.59 7.07
C LEU A 115 0.36 1.77 5.73
N LEU A 116 -0.67 2.61 5.68
CA LEU A 116 -1.46 2.84 4.46
C LEU A 116 -0.75 3.74 3.44
N GLU A 117 0.24 4.52 3.85
CA GLU A 117 1.04 5.37 2.97
C GLU A 117 1.82 4.58 1.91
N TYR A 118 2.35 3.40 2.24
CA TYR A 118 3.11 2.59 1.27
C TYR A 118 2.26 2.15 0.07
N PRO A 119 1.10 1.48 0.26
CA PRO A 119 0.24 1.15 -0.87
C PRO A 119 -0.38 2.40 -1.51
N ALA A 120 -0.60 3.49 -0.77
CA ALA A 120 -1.08 4.75 -1.36
C ALA A 120 -0.06 5.35 -2.34
N ARG A 121 1.23 5.39 -1.97
CA ARG A 121 2.32 5.82 -2.86
C ARG A 121 2.42 4.91 -4.08
N GLY A 122 2.28 3.60 -3.92
CA GLY A 122 2.25 2.67 -5.05
C GLY A 122 1.07 2.92 -6.00
N LEU A 123 -0.11 3.23 -5.45
CA LEU A 123 -1.32 3.48 -6.23
C LEU A 123 -1.30 4.83 -6.97
N LEU A 124 -0.70 5.86 -6.37
CA LEU A 124 -0.65 7.22 -6.92
C LEU A 124 0.59 7.48 -7.77
N GLY A 125 1.75 6.99 -7.33
CA GLY A 125 3.05 7.18 -7.99
C GLY A 125 3.40 6.08 -9.00
N GLY A 126 2.75 4.91 -8.90
CA GLY A 126 3.10 3.74 -9.68
C GLY A 126 4.47 3.17 -9.30
N PHE A 127 4.94 2.23 -10.09
CA PHE A 127 6.25 1.60 -9.93
C PHE A 127 7.02 1.70 -11.24
N PRO A 128 7.82 2.75 -11.49
CA PRO A 128 8.43 2.99 -12.80
C PRO A 128 9.17 1.75 -13.31
N LYS A 129 8.88 1.34 -14.56
CA LYS A 129 9.49 0.16 -15.15
C LYS A 129 10.99 0.39 -15.35
N ASP A 130 11.81 -0.51 -14.83
CA ASP A 130 13.24 -0.55 -15.07
C ASP A 130 13.58 -1.64 -16.09
N GLU A 131 13.96 -1.24 -17.30
CA GLU A 131 14.35 -2.17 -18.36
C GLU A 131 15.63 -2.94 -18.03
N SER A 132 16.48 -2.44 -17.13
CA SER A 132 17.68 -3.14 -16.69
C SER A 132 17.34 -4.42 -15.90
N ALA A 133 16.19 -4.47 -15.24
CA ALA A 133 15.72 -5.63 -14.50
C ALA A 133 15.47 -6.85 -15.41
N PHE A 134 15.20 -6.65 -16.69
CA PHE A 134 14.87 -7.71 -17.65
C PHE A 134 16.07 -8.22 -18.45
N LYS A 135 17.27 -7.69 -18.19
CA LYS A 135 18.51 -8.19 -18.78
C LYS A 135 19.01 -9.41 -18.03
N ASP A 136 19.64 -10.34 -18.74
CA ASP A 136 20.32 -11.47 -18.13
C ASP A 136 21.51 -10.99 -17.32
N ARG A 137 21.50 -11.31 -16.02
CA ARG A 137 22.50 -10.94 -15.02
C ARG A 137 22.55 -12.00 -13.94
N THR A 138 23.74 -12.28 -13.44
CA THR A 138 23.96 -13.06 -12.21
C THR A 138 24.11 -12.13 -11.02
N TYR A 139 23.60 -12.53 -9.87
CA TYR A 139 23.70 -11.77 -8.62
C TYR A 139 24.58 -12.50 -7.60
N ASP A 140 25.44 -11.77 -6.92
CA ASP A 140 26.26 -12.25 -5.81
C ASP A 140 25.61 -11.89 -4.46
N VAL A 141 25.20 -12.93 -3.73
CA VAL A 141 24.62 -12.82 -2.38
C VAL A 141 25.58 -12.23 -1.35
N LYS A 142 26.89 -12.19 -1.64
CA LYS A 142 27.91 -11.62 -0.75
C LYS A 142 28.13 -10.13 -0.96
N ASP A 143 27.61 -9.57 -2.05
CA ASP A 143 27.70 -8.14 -2.35
C ASP A 143 26.40 -7.44 -1.93
N PRO A 144 26.44 -6.56 -0.91
CA PRO A 144 25.24 -5.84 -0.44
C PRO A 144 24.55 -5.02 -1.54
N ASP A 145 25.31 -4.40 -2.45
CA ASP A 145 24.74 -3.58 -3.51
C ASP A 145 24.02 -4.46 -4.55
N ASP A 146 24.55 -5.65 -4.78
CA ASP A 146 23.95 -6.64 -5.68
C ASP A 146 22.68 -7.25 -5.07
N VAL A 147 22.64 -7.47 -3.75
CA VAL A 147 21.44 -7.90 -3.01
C VAL A 147 20.34 -6.83 -3.06
N ILE A 148 20.66 -5.55 -2.85
CA ILE A 148 19.69 -4.45 -2.98
C ILE A 148 19.17 -4.34 -4.41
N THR A 149 20.05 -4.44 -5.40
CA THR A 149 19.68 -4.40 -6.81
C THR A 149 18.82 -5.61 -7.19
N ALA A 150 19.18 -6.80 -6.72
CA ALA A 150 18.41 -8.02 -6.92
C ALA A 150 16.99 -7.88 -6.37
N TRP A 151 16.82 -7.30 -5.18
CA TRP A 151 15.49 -7.06 -4.63
C TRP A 151 14.64 -6.16 -5.54
N GLN A 152 15.21 -5.05 -6.04
CA GLN A 152 14.50 -4.16 -6.97
C GLN A 152 14.15 -4.87 -8.29
N HIS A 153 15.10 -5.61 -8.87
CA HIS A 153 14.86 -6.36 -10.10
C HIS A 153 13.85 -7.49 -9.92
N PHE A 154 13.86 -8.15 -8.76
CA PHE A 154 12.88 -9.17 -8.38
C PHE A 154 11.46 -8.57 -8.35
N LEU A 155 11.28 -7.42 -7.70
CA LEU A 155 10.01 -6.70 -7.70
C LEU A 155 9.57 -6.30 -9.13
N GLN A 156 10.48 -5.79 -9.96
CA GLN A 156 10.18 -5.44 -11.36
C GLN A 156 9.69 -6.64 -12.17
N ARG A 157 10.34 -7.80 -12.02
CA ARG A 157 9.95 -9.03 -12.73
C ARG A 157 8.66 -9.65 -12.19
N ILE A 158 8.32 -9.45 -10.91
CA ILE A 158 7.00 -9.82 -10.37
C ILE A 158 5.90 -8.92 -10.91
N VAL A 159 6.13 -7.60 -10.93
CA VAL A 159 5.09 -6.62 -11.30
C VAL A 159 4.86 -6.58 -12.82
N TYR A 160 5.91 -6.67 -13.62
CA TYR A 160 5.85 -6.49 -15.08
C TYR A 160 6.18 -7.74 -15.90
N GLY A 161 6.59 -8.83 -15.26
CA GLY A 161 6.95 -10.09 -15.91
C GLY A 161 6.10 -11.27 -15.42
N ASP A 162 6.61 -12.48 -15.63
CA ASP A 162 6.00 -13.76 -15.27
C ASP A 162 6.72 -14.42 -14.08
N TYR A 163 7.47 -13.63 -13.31
CA TYR A 163 8.39 -14.18 -12.31
C TYR A 163 7.70 -14.87 -11.14
N PHE A 164 6.47 -14.46 -10.84
CA PHE A 164 5.65 -15.14 -9.84
C PHE A 164 5.32 -16.58 -10.28
N ASP A 165 4.97 -16.79 -11.55
CA ASP A 165 4.70 -18.12 -12.12
C ASP A 165 5.98 -18.96 -12.21
N HIS A 166 7.13 -18.34 -12.50
CA HIS A 166 8.42 -19.01 -12.47
C HIS A 166 8.78 -19.49 -11.05
N LEU A 167 8.66 -18.60 -10.05
CA LEU A 167 8.89 -18.91 -8.65
C LEU A 167 7.98 -20.05 -8.18
N TYR A 168 6.68 -19.97 -8.48
CA TYR A 168 5.69 -20.98 -8.09
C TYR A 168 6.02 -22.36 -8.69
N ARG A 169 6.29 -22.42 -10.00
CA ARG A 169 6.69 -23.67 -10.67
C ARG A 169 7.95 -24.25 -10.07
N LYS A 170 8.98 -23.43 -9.85
CA LYS A 170 10.25 -23.91 -9.33
C LYS A 170 10.14 -24.41 -7.89
N ALA A 171 9.38 -23.71 -7.06
CA ALA A 171 9.10 -24.14 -5.69
C ALA A 171 8.31 -25.46 -5.61
N ALA A 172 7.53 -25.81 -6.64
CA ALA A 172 6.86 -27.10 -6.74
C ALA A 172 7.83 -28.25 -7.09
N GLU A 173 8.93 -27.96 -7.77
CA GLU A 173 9.95 -28.95 -8.15
C GLU A 173 10.96 -29.22 -7.02
N THR A 174 11.33 -28.18 -6.27
CA THR A 174 12.39 -28.25 -5.26
C THR A 174 12.11 -27.31 -4.10
N SER A 175 12.48 -27.75 -2.90
CA SER A 175 12.46 -26.93 -1.68
C SER A 175 13.82 -26.27 -1.39
N LYS A 176 14.82 -26.46 -2.26
CA LYS A 176 16.18 -25.96 -2.04
C LYS A 176 16.35 -24.61 -2.73
N LEU A 177 16.67 -23.57 -1.96
CA LEU A 177 16.93 -22.23 -2.49
C LEU A 177 18.07 -22.21 -3.52
N SER A 178 19.10 -23.04 -3.32
CA SER A 178 20.25 -23.17 -4.24
C SER A 178 19.88 -23.57 -5.66
N ASP A 179 18.72 -24.20 -5.84
CA ASP A 179 18.25 -24.70 -7.13
C ASP A 179 17.45 -23.63 -7.90
N HIS A 180 17.12 -22.50 -7.25
CA HIS A 180 16.55 -21.32 -7.90
C HIS A 180 17.65 -20.50 -8.58
N ASP A 181 17.28 -19.60 -9.49
CA ASP A 181 18.23 -18.68 -10.10
C ASP A 181 18.84 -17.69 -9.07
N THR A 182 19.95 -17.05 -9.45
CA THR A 182 20.68 -16.14 -8.56
C THR A 182 19.87 -14.92 -8.13
N LEU A 183 18.86 -14.50 -8.91
CA LEU A 183 18.00 -13.37 -8.55
C LEU A 183 17.08 -13.74 -7.38
N ILE A 184 16.48 -14.92 -7.39
CA ILE A 184 15.68 -15.41 -6.25
C ILE A 184 16.56 -15.61 -5.02
N GLN A 185 17.76 -16.17 -5.19
CA GLN A 185 18.68 -16.36 -4.07
C GLN A 185 19.07 -15.02 -3.42
N ALA A 186 19.45 -14.02 -4.22
CA ALA A 186 19.79 -12.69 -3.71
C ALA A 186 18.59 -11.92 -3.16
N ALA A 187 17.42 -12.01 -3.78
CA ALA A 187 16.19 -11.43 -3.22
C ALA A 187 15.79 -12.07 -1.89
N HIS A 188 15.99 -13.39 -1.73
CA HIS A 188 15.78 -14.08 -0.46
C HIS A 188 16.73 -13.57 0.64
N GLU A 189 18.00 -13.33 0.31
CA GLU A 189 18.93 -12.71 1.27
C GLU A 189 18.45 -11.34 1.72
N PHE A 190 17.94 -10.50 0.81
CA PHE A 190 17.35 -9.22 1.20
C PHE A 190 16.19 -9.37 2.21
N ILE A 191 15.37 -10.42 2.07
CA ILE A 191 14.23 -10.69 2.97
C ILE A 191 14.68 -11.22 4.34
N VAL A 192 15.71 -12.07 4.36
CA VAL A 192 16.16 -12.77 5.58
C VAL A 192 17.17 -11.96 6.39
N VAL A 193 17.97 -11.12 5.74
CA VAL A 193 18.92 -10.24 6.41
C VAL A 193 18.14 -9.16 7.18
N LYS A 194 18.12 -9.31 8.51
CA LYS A 194 17.68 -8.30 9.47
C LYS A 194 18.79 -7.31 9.80
#